data_AF-A0A820J1S3-F1
#
_entry.id   AF-A0A820J1S3-F1
#
_cell.length_a   1.000
_cell.length_b   1.000
_cell.length_c   1.000
_cell.angle_alpha   90.00
_cell.angle_beta   90.00
_cell.angle_gamma   90.00
#
_symmetry.space_group_name_H-M   'P 1'
#
loop_
_entity.id
_entity.type
_entity.pdbx_description
1 polymer ?
#
loop_
_entity_poly.entity_id
_entity_poly.type
_entity_poly.pdbx_seq_one_letter_code
_entity_poly.pdbx_strand_id
1 'polypeptide(L)'
;HSTNSLDCKLLTKNPYHSYFQQIYPTIINEHELNNDMLNIIKSYTDSHSNECYMKTNLNLLSANFDDIDWLYVNKLRSLIRNLNQSNIKHIYYRGLTLSDKEIQYYIDKKNEFYYTNSFLSFTIDRLLIYSGNSIIILKTDNSSELAKKNIANIWKWSACTEEKEALLAVGTKLKILSVHYFGYKWEIEVELV
;
A
#
# COMPACT_ATOMS: atom_id res chain seq x y z
N HIS A 1 -18.60 6.71 18.58
CA HIS A 1 -17.21 6.28 18.31
C HIS A 1 -16.84 6.67 16.89
N SER A 2 -16.14 7.79 16.73
CA SER A 2 -15.63 8.24 15.43
C SER A 2 -14.49 7.32 15.02
N THR A 3 -14.70 6.52 13.97
CA THR A 3 -13.62 5.86 13.25
C THR A 3 -12.71 6.97 12.72
N ASN A 4 -11.52 7.10 13.31
CA ASN A 4 -10.51 8.05 12.90
C ASN A 4 -10.19 7.83 11.42
N SER A 5 -10.58 8.79 10.59
CA SER A 5 -10.32 8.92 9.15
C SER A 5 -8.83 9.21 8.87
N LEU A 6 -7.92 8.46 9.50
CA LEU A 6 -6.47 8.61 9.34
C LEU A 6 -5.99 7.96 8.01
N ASP A 7 -6.72 6.96 7.51
CA ASP A 7 -6.33 6.14 6.34
C ASP A 7 -6.38 6.87 4.98
N CYS A 8 -6.87 8.11 4.92
CA CYS A 8 -7.13 8.80 3.64
C CYS A 8 -6.47 10.17 3.48
N LYS A 9 -5.54 10.56 4.36
CA LYS A 9 -4.80 11.81 4.18
C LYS A 9 -3.78 11.68 3.05
N LEU A 10 -4.23 11.94 1.83
CA LEU A 10 -3.38 11.97 0.64
C LEU A 10 -2.40 13.14 0.73
N LEU A 11 -1.10 12.85 0.68
CA LEU A 11 -0.06 13.87 0.85
C LEU A 11 0.33 14.47 -0.50
N THR A 12 0.39 15.80 -0.61
CA THR A 12 0.79 16.49 -1.86
C THR A 12 2.30 16.56 -2.06
N LYS A 13 3.07 16.31 -1.00
CA LYS A 13 4.52 16.14 -1.00
C LYS A 13 4.86 14.84 -0.27
N ASN A 14 5.96 14.18 -0.64
CA ASN A 14 6.44 13.01 0.09
C ASN A 14 7.28 13.48 1.30
N PRO A 15 6.79 13.35 2.55
CA PRO A 15 7.52 13.82 3.73
C PRO A 15 8.62 12.84 4.17
N TYR A 16 8.65 11.62 3.63
CA TYR A 16 9.52 10.55 4.09
C TYR A 16 10.80 10.42 3.27
N HIS A 17 10.94 11.19 2.19
CA HIS A 17 12.03 11.00 1.22
C HIS A 17 13.43 11.04 1.85
N SER A 18 13.67 11.94 2.82
CA SER A 18 14.94 12.07 3.53
C SER A 18 15.24 10.92 4.50
N TYR A 19 14.24 10.12 4.86
CA TYR A 19 14.38 9.01 5.82
C TYR A 19 14.57 7.65 5.14
N PHE A 20 14.33 7.58 3.83
CA PHE A 20 14.44 6.32 3.11
C PHE A 20 15.88 5.90 2.90
N GLN A 21 16.18 4.67 3.32
CA GLN A 21 17.49 4.05 3.18
C GLN A 21 17.35 2.68 2.51
N GLN A 22 18.32 2.33 1.66
CA GLN A 22 18.41 1.01 1.05
C GLN A 22 19.10 0.06 2.04
N ILE A 23 18.35 -0.92 2.56
CA ILE A 23 18.85 -1.87 3.56
C ILE A 23 19.29 -3.19 2.94
N TYR A 24 18.49 -3.71 2.01
CA TYR A 24 18.75 -4.97 1.31
C TYR A 24 19.43 -4.72 -0.05
N PRO A 25 19.80 -5.75 -0.82
CA PRO A 25 20.27 -5.57 -2.19
C PRO A 25 19.23 -4.90 -3.10
N THR A 26 19.70 -4.30 -4.19
CA THR A 26 18.86 -3.60 -5.19
C THR A 26 18.09 -4.54 -6.12
N ILE A 27 18.42 -5.84 -6.08
CA ILE A 27 17.70 -6.93 -6.73
C ILE A 27 17.67 -8.09 -5.75
N ILE A 28 16.48 -8.62 -5.50
CA ILE A 28 16.23 -9.75 -4.60
C ILE A 28 15.41 -10.75 -5.39
N ASN A 29 15.96 -11.93 -5.69
CA ASN A 29 15.17 -12.97 -6.33
C ASN A 29 14.30 -13.69 -5.30
N GLU A 30 13.13 -14.18 -5.71
CA GLU A 30 12.18 -14.87 -4.81
C GLU A 30 12.82 -16.03 -4.01
N HIS A 31 13.81 -16.72 -4.61
CA HIS A 31 14.51 -17.86 -4.00
C HIS A 31 15.67 -17.46 -3.07
N GLU A 32 16.01 -16.18 -2.99
CA GLU A 32 17.11 -15.64 -2.16
C GLU A 32 16.60 -14.98 -0.87
N LEU A 33 15.28 -15.00 -0.63
CA LEU A 33 14.69 -14.46 0.60
C LEU A 33 15.15 -15.26 1.81
N ASN A 34 15.95 -14.62 2.66
CA ASN A 34 16.43 -15.22 3.91
C ASN A 34 15.40 -15.08 5.05
N ASN A 35 15.68 -15.69 6.19
CA ASN A 35 14.77 -15.69 7.34
C ASN A 35 14.44 -14.28 7.87
N ASP A 36 15.39 -13.34 7.89
CA ASP A 36 15.11 -11.95 8.30
C ASP A 36 14.12 -11.29 7.34
N MET A 37 14.34 -11.41 6.03
CA MET A 37 13.45 -10.86 5.00
C MET A 37 12.04 -11.45 5.08
N LEU A 38 11.94 -12.78 5.23
CA LEU A 38 10.66 -13.48 5.36
C LEU A 38 9.94 -13.08 6.66
N ASN A 39 10.66 -12.94 7.76
CA ASN A 39 10.09 -12.52 9.03
C ASN A 39 9.53 -11.10 8.98
N ILE A 40 10.18 -10.17 8.27
CA ILE A 40 9.66 -8.80 8.09
C ILE A 40 8.31 -8.81 7.36
N ILE A 41 8.16 -9.60 6.29
CA ILE A 41 6.89 -9.71 5.54
C ILE A 41 5.81 -10.38 6.42
N LYS A 42 6.15 -11.49 7.07
CA LYS A 42 5.23 -12.21 7.95
C LYS A 42 4.77 -11.34 9.11
N SER A 43 5.67 -10.61 9.77
CA SER A 43 5.32 -9.77 10.90
C SER A 43 4.43 -8.59 10.48
N TYR A 44 4.59 -8.06 9.26
CA TYR A 44 3.72 -7.01 8.75
C TYR A 44 2.29 -7.53 8.50
N THR A 45 2.17 -8.79 8.07
CA THR A 45 0.91 -9.38 7.62
C THR A 45 0.22 -10.23 8.68
N ASP A 46 0.84 -10.40 9.85
CA ASP A 46 0.27 -11.20 10.95
C ASP A 46 -0.91 -10.49 11.62
N SER A 47 -2.11 -10.96 11.26
CA SER A 47 -3.39 -10.48 11.77
C SER A 47 -3.71 -10.93 13.20
N HIS A 48 -2.99 -11.92 13.76
CA HIS A 48 -3.26 -12.45 15.10
C HIS A 48 -2.69 -11.55 16.21
N SER A 49 -1.55 -10.91 15.94
CA SER A 49 -0.96 -9.92 16.83
C SER A 49 -1.36 -8.49 16.43
N ASN A 50 -1.51 -8.21 15.13
CA ASN A 50 -1.81 -6.91 14.52
C ASN A 50 -0.90 -5.76 14.99
N GLU A 51 0.12 -6.05 15.81
CA GLU A 51 0.92 -5.07 16.53
C GLU A 51 1.86 -4.36 15.56
N CYS A 52 2.58 -5.11 14.71
CA CYS A 52 3.51 -4.54 13.74
C CYS A 52 2.79 -3.76 12.63
N TYR A 53 1.68 -4.29 12.09
CA TYR A 53 0.85 -3.57 11.13
C TYR A 53 0.31 -2.27 11.72
N MET A 54 -0.38 -2.36 12.86
CA MET A 54 -1.00 -1.20 13.50
C MET A 54 0.06 -0.21 13.96
N LYS A 55 1.13 -0.62 14.64
CA LYS A 55 2.20 0.29 15.10
C LYS A 55 2.88 0.99 13.94
N THR A 56 3.26 0.24 12.90
CA THR A 56 3.96 0.83 11.74
C THR A 56 3.06 1.81 11.01
N ASN A 57 1.83 1.39 10.65
CA ASN A 57 0.94 2.26 9.90
C ASN A 57 0.38 3.41 10.74
N LEU A 58 0.00 3.21 12.01
CA LEU A 58 -0.47 4.31 12.87
C LEU A 58 0.63 5.36 13.09
N ASN A 59 1.88 4.95 13.30
CA ASN A 59 2.98 5.90 13.47
C ASN A 59 3.24 6.67 12.17
N LEU A 60 3.23 5.98 11.02
CA LEU A 60 3.31 6.62 9.70
C LEU A 60 2.15 7.62 9.48
N LEU A 61 0.92 7.24 9.85
CA LEU A 61 -0.28 8.08 9.72
C LEU A 61 -0.27 9.29 10.67
N SER A 62 0.32 9.14 11.87
CA SER A 62 0.47 10.22 12.85
C SER A 62 1.40 11.35 12.37
N ALA A 63 2.29 11.04 11.40
CA ALA A 63 3.38 11.90 10.96
C ALA A 63 4.30 12.40 12.11
N ASN A 64 4.34 11.70 13.25
CA ASN A 64 5.35 11.90 14.27
C ASN A 64 6.62 11.14 13.89
N PHE A 65 7.55 11.80 13.21
CA PHE A 65 8.70 11.13 12.59
C PHE A 65 9.66 10.46 13.58
N ASP A 66 9.67 10.93 14.84
CA ASP A 66 10.54 10.41 15.89
C ASP A 66 10.07 9.04 16.43
N ASP A 67 8.77 8.75 16.32
CA ASP A 67 8.17 7.49 16.80
C ASP A 67 8.14 6.39 15.72
N ILE A 68 8.54 6.71 14.49
CA ILE A 68 8.55 5.75 13.39
C ILE A 68 9.78 4.87 13.50
N ASP A 69 9.57 3.54 13.53
CA ASP A 69 10.65 2.58 13.36
C ASP A 69 11.13 2.58 11.90
N TRP A 70 12.03 3.52 11.60
CA TRP A 70 12.58 3.71 10.26
C TRP A 70 13.37 2.50 9.78
N LEU A 71 13.98 1.72 10.67
CA LEU A 71 14.69 0.50 10.29
C LEU A 71 13.70 -0.52 9.73
N TYR A 72 12.60 -0.75 10.43
CA TYR A 72 11.54 -1.65 9.97
C TYR A 72 10.90 -1.17 8.66
N VAL A 73 10.54 0.13 8.58
CA VAL A 73 9.99 0.75 7.37
C VAL A 73 10.94 0.58 6.18
N ASN A 74 12.23 0.85 6.37
CA ASN A 74 13.22 0.74 5.30
C ASN A 74 13.50 -0.71 4.90
N LYS A 75 13.47 -1.68 5.83
CA LYS A 75 13.53 -3.11 5.52
C LYS A 75 12.36 -3.53 4.64
N LEU A 76 11.13 -3.28 5.08
CA LEU A 76 9.92 -3.68 4.34
C LEU A 76 9.83 -2.99 2.96
N ARG A 77 10.14 -1.69 2.92
CA ARG A 77 10.19 -0.92 1.66
C ARG A 77 11.27 -1.45 0.71
N SER A 78 12.44 -1.81 1.22
CA SER A 78 13.53 -2.39 0.42
C SER A 78 13.10 -3.74 -0.16
N LEU A 79 12.35 -4.57 0.58
CA LEU A 79 11.82 -5.83 0.07
C LEU A 79 10.84 -5.61 -1.08
N ILE A 80 9.84 -4.75 -0.89
CA ILE A 80 8.85 -4.45 -1.93
C ILE A 80 9.54 -3.95 -3.21
N ARG A 81 10.47 -2.99 -3.06
CA ARG A 81 11.09 -2.30 -4.20
C ARG A 81 12.07 -3.10 -5.02
N ASN A 82 12.73 -4.07 -4.39
CA ASN A 82 13.85 -4.77 -5.00
C ASN A 82 13.53 -6.23 -5.26
N LEU A 83 12.36 -6.72 -4.85
CA LEU A 83 11.89 -8.04 -5.21
C LEU A 83 11.69 -8.12 -6.73
N ASN A 84 12.39 -9.04 -7.37
CA ASN A 84 12.32 -9.27 -8.80
C ASN A 84 11.04 -10.04 -9.12
N GLN A 85 10.05 -9.37 -9.69
CA GLN A 85 8.73 -9.92 -9.96
C GLN A 85 8.41 -9.92 -11.46
N SER A 86 8.04 -11.07 -12.00
CA SER A 86 7.59 -11.21 -13.39
C SER A 86 6.07 -11.18 -13.57
N ASN A 87 5.30 -11.17 -12.46
CA ASN A 87 3.86 -11.39 -12.47
C ASN A 87 3.05 -10.19 -11.94
N ILE A 88 3.58 -8.97 -12.07
CA ILE A 88 2.84 -7.74 -11.74
C ILE A 88 1.54 -7.71 -12.54
N LYS A 89 0.42 -7.57 -11.84
CA LYS A 89 -0.91 -7.49 -12.43
C LYS A 89 -1.20 -6.10 -12.94
N HIS A 90 -2.08 -6.02 -13.94
CA HIS A 90 -2.61 -4.79 -14.51
C HIS A 90 -3.44 -3.97 -13.52
N ILE A 91 -4.18 -4.67 -12.65
CA ILE A 91 -5.11 -4.08 -11.69
C ILE A 91 -4.98 -4.78 -10.34
N TYR A 92 -5.05 -3.99 -9.26
CA TYR A 92 -5.15 -4.44 -7.88
C TYR A 92 -6.34 -3.76 -7.18
N TYR A 93 -6.89 -4.42 -6.16
CA TYR A 93 -8.11 -3.98 -5.48
C TYR A 93 -7.90 -3.84 -3.98
N ARG A 94 -8.47 -2.80 -3.38
CA ARG A 94 -8.52 -2.63 -1.92
C ARG A 94 -9.94 -2.22 -1.52
N GLY A 95 -10.61 -3.06 -0.74
CA GLY A 95 -11.89 -2.73 -0.12
C GLY A 95 -11.67 -1.90 1.15
N LEU A 96 -12.51 -0.89 1.37
CA LEU A 96 -12.42 -0.01 2.54
C LEU A 96 -13.76 0.69 2.81
N THR A 97 -13.89 1.26 4.01
CA THR A 97 -15.05 2.07 4.41
C THR A 97 -14.62 3.52 4.52
N LEU A 98 -15.18 4.38 3.67
CA LEU A 98 -14.92 5.82 3.63
C LEU A 98 -16.13 6.61 4.13
N SER A 99 -15.87 7.69 4.85
CA SER A 99 -16.88 8.71 5.13
C SER A 99 -17.18 9.55 3.89
N ASP A 100 -18.34 10.23 3.87
CA ASP A 100 -18.72 11.13 2.78
C ASP A 100 -17.67 12.23 2.54
N LYS A 101 -17.00 12.69 3.61
CA LYS A 101 -15.92 13.69 3.49
C LYS A 101 -14.71 13.14 2.75
N GLU A 102 -14.33 11.88 3.00
CA GLU A 102 -13.21 11.23 2.31
C GLU A 102 -13.56 10.96 0.84
N ILE A 103 -14.78 10.51 0.56
CA ILE A 103 -15.27 10.33 -0.80
C ILE A 103 -15.24 11.67 -1.56
N GLN A 104 -15.79 12.73 -0.96
CA GLN A 104 -15.79 14.06 -1.57
C GLN A 104 -14.36 14.55 -1.83
N TYR A 105 -13.43 14.27 -0.91
CA TYR A 105 -12.03 14.61 -1.11
C TYR A 105 -11.41 13.94 -2.35
N TYR A 106 -11.69 12.65 -2.59
CA TYR A 106 -11.24 11.98 -3.82
C TYR A 106 -11.89 12.58 -5.08
N ILE A 107 -13.17 12.96 -5.01
CA ILE A 107 -13.89 13.61 -6.11
C ILE A 107 -13.22 14.95 -6.48
N ASP A 108 -12.95 15.77 -5.46
CA ASP A 108 -12.35 17.10 -5.63
C ASP A 108 -10.91 17.03 -6.16
N LYS A 109 -10.21 15.91 -5.90
CA LYS A 109 -8.82 15.65 -6.28
C LYS A 109 -8.66 14.81 -7.54
N LYS A 110 -9.72 14.65 -8.33
CA LYS A 110 -9.65 13.95 -9.62
C LYS A 110 -8.58 14.56 -10.53
N ASN A 111 -7.79 13.70 -11.16
CA ASN A 111 -6.60 14.01 -11.97
C ASN A 111 -5.41 14.62 -11.22
N GLU A 112 -5.49 14.81 -9.90
CA GLU A 112 -4.34 15.24 -9.10
C GLU A 112 -3.47 14.05 -8.66
N PHE A 113 -2.21 14.36 -8.33
CA PHE A 113 -1.26 13.41 -7.76
C PHE A 113 -1.23 13.51 -6.24
N TYR A 114 -0.94 12.38 -5.61
CA TYR A 114 -0.69 12.30 -4.18
C TYR A 114 0.35 11.24 -3.86
N TYR A 115 0.84 11.26 -2.62
CA TYR A 115 1.74 10.27 -2.06
C TYR A 115 1.03 9.48 -0.96
N THR A 116 1.25 8.17 -0.92
CA THR A 116 0.78 7.31 0.17
C THR A 116 1.49 7.70 1.46
N ASN A 117 0.70 7.82 2.52
CA ASN A 117 1.17 8.16 3.87
C ASN A 117 1.55 6.91 4.69
N SER A 118 1.11 5.72 4.28
CA SER A 118 1.42 4.42 4.89
C SER A 118 1.66 3.35 3.83
N PHE A 119 1.95 2.12 4.24
CA PHE A 119 1.90 0.97 3.34
C PHE A 119 0.45 0.60 3.06
N LEU A 120 0.12 0.27 1.81
CA LEU A 120 -1.25 -0.08 1.42
C LEU A 120 -1.32 -1.52 0.90
N SER A 121 -2.06 -2.36 1.62
CA SER A 121 -2.38 -3.73 1.19
C SER A 121 -3.51 -3.73 0.17
N PHE A 122 -3.27 -4.39 -0.96
CA PHE A 122 -4.23 -4.69 -2.01
C PHE A 122 -4.34 -6.20 -2.19
N THR A 123 -5.35 -6.66 -2.91
CA THR A 123 -5.44 -8.03 -3.43
C THR A 123 -5.40 -8.01 -4.95
N ILE A 124 -4.84 -9.07 -5.54
CA ILE A 124 -4.89 -9.30 -7.00
C ILE A 124 -6.25 -9.82 -7.47
N ASP A 125 -7.16 -10.15 -6.56
CA ASP A 125 -8.43 -10.79 -6.85
C ASP A 125 -9.59 -9.99 -6.29
N ARG A 126 -10.45 -9.46 -7.17
CA ARG A 126 -11.59 -8.63 -6.77
C ARG A 126 -12.57 -9.35 -5.85
N LEU A 127 -12.63 -10.68 -5.89
CA LEU A 127 -13.52 -11.47 -5.03
C LEU A 127 -13.03 -11.53 -3.57
N LEU A 128 -11.77 -11.19 -3.31
CA LEU A 128 -11.14 -11.21 -1.99
C LEU A 128 -11.14 -9.83 -1.31
N ILE A 129 -11.80 -8.82 -1.88
CA ILE A 129 -11.86 -7.50 -1.25
C ILE A 129 -12.67 -7.56 0.04
N TYR A 130 -12.13 -6.93 1.09
CA TYR A 130 -12.84 -6.75 2.34
C TYR A 130 -14.18 -6.01 2.15
N SER A 131 -15.14 -6.33 3.03
CA SER A 131 -16.42 -5.63 3.08
C SER A 131 -16.23 -4.15 3.40
N GLY A 132 -16.94 -3.28 2.69
CA GLY A 132 -16.86 -1.83 2.83
C GLY A 132 -17.72 -1.13 1.79
N ASN A 133 -17.89 0.18 1.92
CA ASN A 133 -18.68 1.01 1.01
C ASN A 133 -17.87 1.54 -0.19
N SER A 134 -16.56 1.28 -0.23
CA SER A 134 -15.66 1.81 -1.26
C SER A 134 -14.63 0.78 -1.71
N ILE A 135 -14.10 0.97 -2.93
CA ILE A 135 -13.03 0.17 -3.52
C ILE A 135 -12.02 1.13 -4.15
N ILE A 136 -10.74 1.02 -3.77
CA ILE A 136 -9.64 1.60 -4.55
C ILE A 136 -9.19 0.57 -5.59
N ILE A 137 -9.18 0.98 -6.85
CA ILE A 137 -8.74 0.19 -8.00
C ILE A 137 -7.41 0.78 -8.47
N LEU A 138 -6.30 0.11 -8.14
CA LEU A 138 -4.96 0.53 -8.53
C LEU A 138 -4.62 -0.05 -9.90
N LYS A 139 -4.38 0.82 -10.89
CA LYS A 139 -3.99 0.46 -12.25
C LYS A 139 -2.50 0.66 -12.44
N THR A 140 -1.85 -0.31 -13.08
CA THR A 140 -0.40 -0.27 -13.35
C THR A 140 -0.03 -0.37 -14.83
N ASP A 141 -1.02 -0.36 -15.72
CA ASP A 141 -0.84 -0.60 -17.16
C ASP A 141 0.07 0.42 -17.83
N ASN A 142 -0.12 1.69 -17.47
CA ASN A 142 0.65 2.81 -18.00
C ASN A 142 1.81 3.21 -17.07
N SER A 143 2.04 2.46 -16.00
CA SER A 143 3.08 2.79 -15.02
C SER A 143 4.45 2.49 -15.60
N SER A 144 5.42 3.36 -15.31
CA SER A 144 6.82 3.09 -15.63
C SER A 144 7.33 1.86 -14.86
N GLU A 145 8.35 1.20 -15.40
CA GLU A 145 9.02 0.09 -14.68
C GLU A 145 9.58 0.54 -13.33
N LEU A 146 10.00 1.80 -13.20
CA LEU A 146 10.44 2.37 -11.94
C LEU A 146 9.29 2.51 -10.93
N ALA A 147 8.10 2.89 -11.39
CA ALA A 147 6.91 3.04 -10.55
C ALA A 147 6.42 1.67 -10.06
N LYS A 148 6.38 0.68 -10.96
CA LYS A 148 5.98 -0.71 -10.66
C LYS A 148 6.82 -1.36 -9.57
N LYS A 149 8.08 -0.96 -9.37
CA LYS A 149 8.87 -1.40 -8.21
C LYS A 149 8.19 -1.09 -6.88
N ASN A 150 7.33 -0.09 -6.78
CA ASN A 150 6.71 0.24 -5.50
C ASN A 150 5.58 -0.71 -5.07
N ILE A 151 5.21 -1.70 -5.89
CA ILE A 151 4.23 -2.73 -5.52
C ILE A 151 4.84 -4.12 -5.66
N ALA A 152 4.55 -4.98 -4.68
CA ALA A 152 5.01 -6.36 -4.70
C ALA A 152 3.87 -7.33 -4.36
N ASN A 153 3.69 -8.36 -5.18
CA ASN A 153 2.89 -9.53 -4.82
C ASN A 153 3.60 -10.30 -3.69
N ILE A 154 3.11 -10.18 -2.45
CA ILE A 154 3.79 -10.76 -1.26
C ILE A 154 3.07 -11.98 -0.68
N TRP A 155 1.90 -12.33 -1.20
CA TRP A 155 1.03 -13.39 -0.66
C TRP A 155 1.72 -14.73 -0.38
N LYS A 156 2.73 -15.13 -1.17
CA LYS A 156 3.49 -16.37 -0.93
C LYS A 156 4.22 -16.40 0.43
N TRP A 157 4.53 -15.23 0.98
CA TRP A 157 5.28 -15.05 2.22
C TRP A 157 4.47 -14.33 3.30
N SER A 158 3.24 -13.93 2.98
CA SER A 158 2.29 -13.34 3.93
C SER A 158 1.83 -14.39 4.94
N ALA A 159 1.45 -13.94 6.15
CA ALA A 159 0.76 -14.78 7.12
C ALA A 159 -0.62 -15.24 6.62
N CYS A 160 -1.25 -14.45 5.73
CA CYS A 160 -2.56 -14.72 5.13
C CYS A 160 -2.42 -15.01 3.62
N THR A 161 -1.89 -16.18 3.28
CA THR A 161 -1.60 -16.54 1.87
C THR A 161 -2.84 -16.55 0.96
N GLU A 162 -4.02 -16.85 1.51
CA GLU A 162 -5.28 -16.95 0.78
C GLU A 162 -5.82 -15.60 0.29
N GLU A 163 -5.41 -14.48 0.89
CA GLU A 163 -5.87 -13.12 0.53
C GLU A 163 -5.27 -12.63 -0.79
N LYS A 164 -4.27 -13.36 -1.32
CA LYS A 164 -3.51 -13.01 -2.52
C LYS A 164 -3.02 -11.56 -2.49
N GLU A 165 -2.49 -11.16 -1.33
CA GLU A 165 -2.02 -9.82 -1.04
C GLU A 165 -0.88 -9.34 -1.98
N ALA A 166 -1.03 -8.09 -2.40
CA ALA A 166 0.00 -7.26 -3.00
C ALA A 166 0.18 -6.01 -2.14
N LEU A 167 1.42 -5.67 -1.79
CA LEU A 167 1.73 -4.58 -0.88
C LEU A 167 2.35 -3.41 -1.64
N LEU A 168 1.74 -2.23 -1.50
CA LEU A 168 2.24 -0.97 -2.03
C LEU A 168 3.10 -0.27 -0.97
N ALA A 169 4.31 0.12 -1.35
CA ALA A 169 5.24 0.79 -0.45
C ALA A 169 4.73 2.17 0.00
N VAL A 170 5.11 2.58 1.20
CA VAL A 170 4.87 3.95 1.69
C VAL A 170 5.61 5.00 0.87
N GLY A 171 5.04 6.21 0.77
CA GLY A 171 5.60 7.33 0.00
C GLY A 171 5.50 7.13 -1.52
N THR A 172 4.63 6.24 -1.98
CA THR A 172 4.42 5.97 -3.40
C THR A 172 3.53 7.02 -4.02
N LYS A 173 3.90 7.50 -5.21
CA LYS A 173 3.12 8.50 -5.94
C LYS A 173 1.99 7.82 -6.71
N LEU A 174 0.78 8.31 -6.54
CA LEU A 174 -0.43 7.86 -7.22
C LEU A 174 -1.13 9.05 -7.86
N LYS A 175 -1.92 8.80 -8.91
CA LYS A 175 -2.81 9.79 -9.53
C LYS A 175 -4.24 9.31 -9.45
N ILE A 176 -5.17 10.17 -9.05
CA ILE A 176 -6.60 9.83 -9.06
C ILE A 176 -7.10 9.98 -10.50
N LEU A 177 -7.65 8.93 -11.09
CA LEU A 177 -8.19 8.95 -12.46
C LEU A 177 -9.68 9.26 -12.47
N SER A 178 -10.44 8.54 -11.66
CA SER A 178 -11.89 8.67 -11.59
C SER A 178 -12.42 8.27 -10.21
N VAL A 179 -13.60 8.80 -9.91
CA VAL A 179 -14.41 8.43 -8.76
C VAL A 179 -15.84 8.32 -9.25
N HIS A 180 -16.47 7.17 -9.06
CA HIS A 180 -17.85 6.95 -9.48
C HIS A 180 -18.54 5.96 -8.54
N TYR A 181 -19.86 6.05 -8.47
CA TYR A 181 -20.67 5.14 -7.67
C TYR A 181 -21.25 4.03 -8.56
N PHE A 182 -20.90 2.79 -8.28
CA PHE A 182 -21.33 1.62 -9.05
C PHE A 182 -21.54 0.40 -8.14
N GLY A 183 -22.59 -0.38 -8.40
CA GLY A 183 -22.84 -1.62 -7.66
C GLY A 183 -22.95 -1.44 -6.14
N TYR A 184 -23.54 -0.33 -5.69
CA TYR A 184 -23.64 0.06 -4.27
C TYR A 184 -22.31 0.35 -3.56
N LYS A 185 -21.25 0.65 -4.32
CA LYS A 185 -19.95 1.05 -3.78
C LYS A 185 -19.39 2.27 -4.53
N TRP A 186 -18.57 3.05 -3.85
CA TRP A 186 -17.71 4.04 -4.48
C TRP A 186 -16.48 3.35 -5.06
N GLU A 187 -16.28 3.46 -6.36
CA GLU A 187 -15.07 2.99 -7.05
C GLU A 187 -14.16 4.19 -7.31
N ILE A 188 -12.92 4.08 -6.84
CA ILE A 188 -11.88 5.10 -6.97
C ILE A 188 -10.75 4.50 -7.78
N GLU A 189 -10.63 4.88 -9.05
CA GLU A 189 -9.51 4.44 -9.89
C GLU A 189 -8.30 5.33 -9.66
N VAL A 190 -7.17 4.70 -9.39
CA VAL A 190 -5.89 5.37 -9.19
C VAL A 190 -4.81 4.73 -10.06
N GLU A 191 -3.91 5.54 -10.59
CA GLU A 191 -2.77 5.09 -11.38
C GLU A 191 -1.49 5.17 -10.56
N LEU A 192 -0.64 4.15 -10.69
CA LEU A 192 0.71 4.15 -10.13
C LEU A 192 1.66 4.98 -11.01
N VAL A 193 2.32 5.99 -10.44
CA VAL A 193 3.10 7.01 -11.18
C VAL A 193 4.58 6.96 -10.86
#